data_AF-A0A3N5UW97-F1
#
_entry.id   AF-A0A3N5UW97-F1
#
_cell.length_a   1.000
_cell.length_b   1.000
_cell.length_c   1.000
_cell.angle_alpha   90.00
_cell.angle_beta   90.00
_cell.angle_gamma   90.00
#
_symmetry.space_group_name_H-M   'P 1'
#
loop_
_entity.id
_entity.type
_entity.pdbx_description
1 polymer ?
#
loop_
_entity_poly.entity_id
_entity_poly.type
_entity_poly.pdbx_seq_one_letter_code
_entity_poly.pdbx_strand_id
1 'polypeptide(L)'
;MLRLEKEVVTARFISPSGETVQAPIEIRTNPITGRTSRVAFSRIGEREAGTDFLPAPPPFAGDTSQCPFCRPRLQSKTPRLLPELAPDGRLVRGGSVLVPILFP
;
A
#
# COMPACT_ATOMS: atom_id res chain seq x y z
N MET A 1 3.88 -18.76 8.59
CA MET A 1 4.14 -17.35 8.98
C MET A 1 5.45 -16.94 8.35
N LEU A 2 5.49 -15.83 7.61
CA LEU A 2 6.73 -15.35 6.99
C LEU A 2 7.69 -14.85 8.06
N ARG A 3 8.91 -15.39 8.10
CA ARG A 3 9.96 -14.94 9.04
C ARG A 3 10.98 -14.11 8.29
N LEU A 4 11.24 -12.91 8.80
CA LEU A 4 12.33 -12.07 8.31
C LEU A 4 13.64 -12.55 8.95
N GLU A 5 14.67 -12.73 8.13
CA GLU A 5 16.02 -12.95 8.66
C GLU A 5 16.47 -11.70 9.39
N LYS A 6 17.15 -11.87 10.54
CA LYS A 6 17.47 -10.79 11.45
C LYS A 6 18.97 -10.74 11.68
N GLU A 7 19.54 -9.57 11.47
CA GLU A 7 20.88 -9.20 11.88
C GLU A 7 20.80 -8.03 12.86
N VAL A 8 21.67 -8.03 13.88
CA VAL A 8 21.80 -6.92 14.81
C VAL A 8 23.22 -6.38 14.74
N VAL A 9 23.34 -5.09 14.45
CA VAL A 9 24.60 -4.35 14.51
C VAL A 9 24.53 -3.32 15.63
N THR A 10 25.66 -2.98 16.25
CA THR A 10 25.70 -2.01 17.36
C THR A 10 26.36 -0.72 16.89
N ALA A 11 25.62 0.38 16.95
CA ALA A 11 26.20 1.71 16.82
C ALA A 11 26.83 2.14 18.14
N ARG A 12 27.99 2.80 18.08
CA ARG A 12 28.67 3.38 19.23
C ARG A 12 29.00 4.83 18.93
N PHE A 13 28.60 5.74 19.81
CA PHE A 13 28.80 7.18 19.63
C PHE A 13 28.85 7.89 20.98
N ILE A 14 29.31 9.14 21.00
CA ILE A 14 29.30 10.00 22.20
C ILE A 14 28.03 10.86 22.13
N SER A 15 27.21 10.84 23.18
CA SER A 15 26.01 11.68 23.30
C SER A 15 26.37 13.16 23.54
N PRO A 16 25.41 14.09 23.42
CA PRO A 16 25.62 15.48 23.83
C PRO A 16 25.98 15.67 25.32
N SER A 17 25.65 14.70 26.18
CA SER A 17 26.09 14.69 27.60
C SER A 17 27.57 14.31 27.78
N GLY A 18 28.27 13.91 26.70
CA GLY A 18 29.65 13.41 26.75
C GLY A 18 29.77 11.93 27.08
N GLU A 19 28.65 11.22 27.24
CA GLU A 19 28.63 9.81 27.58
C GLU A 19 28.77 8.92 26.33
N THR A 20 29.44 7.78 26.46
CA THR A 20 29.47 6.78 25.37
C THR A 20 28.18 5.98 25.36
N VAL A 21 27.46 6.04 24.25
CA VAL A 21 26.21 5.31 24.01
C VAL A 21 26.47 4.12 23.10
N GLN A 22 25.83 3.00 23.41
CA GLN A 22 25.71 1.83 22.52
C GLN A 22 24.25 1.63 22.15
N ALA A 23 23.93 1.66 20.86
CA ALA A 23 22.56 1.53 20.37
C ALA A 23 22.45 0.33 19.41
N PRO A 24 21.63 -0.70 19.72
CA PRO A 24 21.39 -1.80 18.81
C PRO A 24 20.54 -1.34 17.62
N ILE A 25 20.95 -1.75 16.42
CA ILE A 25 20.24 -1.52 15.16
C ILE A 25 19.89 -2.89 14.60
N GLU A 26 18.59 -3.11 14.39
CA GLU A 26 18.11 -4.34 13.78
C GLU A 26 17.94 -4.14 12.27
N ILE A 27 18.53 -5.04 11.48
CA ILE A 27 18.38 -5.11 10.03
C ILE A 27 17.62 -6.40 9.72
N ARG A 28 16.55 -6.30 8.95
CA ARG A 28 15.69 -7.43 8.57
C ARG A 28 15.68 -7.64 7.08
N THR A 29 15.83 -8.89 6.64
CA THR A 29 15.74 -9.27 5.22
C THR A 29 14.42 -9.98 4.95
N ASN A 30 13.71 -9.53 3.91
CA ASN A 30 12.50 -10.18 3.44
C ASN A 30 12.87 -11.39 2.55
N PRO A 31 12.47 -12.62 2.92
CA PRO A 31 12.87 -13.83 2.18
C PRO A 31 12.20 -13.95 0.79
N ILE A 32 11.14 -13.18 0.52
CA ILE A 32 10.46 -13.17 -0.79
C ILE A 32 11.11 -12.14 -1.72
N THR A 33 11.45 -10.96 -1.21
CA THR A 33 11.92 -9.85 -2.06
C THR A 33 13.44 -9.65 -2.02
N GLY A 34 14.15 -10.29 -1.08
CA GLY A 34 15.58 -10.09 -0.83
C GLY A 34 15.93 -8.70 -0.28
N ARG A 35 14.95 -7.82 -0.07
CA ARG A 35 15.19 -6.46 0.41
C ARG A 35 15.49 -6.44 1.90
N THR A 36 16.42 -5.58 2.29
CA THR A 36 16.77 -5.29 3.68
C THR A 36 16.06 -4.01 4.16
N SER A 37 15.69 -4.00 5.43
CA SER A 37 15.12 -2.84 6.11
C SER A 37 15.77 -2.66 7.48
N ARG A 38 16.16 -1.42 7.81
CA ARG A 38 16.60 -1.05 9.16
C ARG A 38 15.38 -0.73 10.03
N VAL A 39 15.28 -1.35 11.19
CA VAL A 39 14.22 -1.07 12.17
C VAL A 39 14.62 0.14 13.01
N ALA A 40 13.80 1.19 12.97
CA ALA A 40 13.98 2.39 13.79
C ALA A 40 13.00 2.35 14.99
N PHE A 41 13.43 1.77 16.11
CA PHE A 41 12.56 1.57 17.28
C PHE A 41 12.04 2.88 17.90
N SER A 42 12.81 3.97 17.81
CA SER A 42 12.43 5.28 18.37
C SER A 42 11.35 6.00 17.57
N ARG A 43 11.15 5.66 16.29
CA ARG A 43 10.23 6.36 15.38
C ARG A 43 8.79 6.37 15.88
N ILE A 44 8.35 5.36 16.63
CA ILE A 44 6.98 5.32 17.17
C ILE A 44 6.72 6.41 18.22
N GLY A 45 7.77 6.96 18.83
CA GLY A 45 7.67 8.09 19.77
C GLY A 45 7.70 9.46 19.09
N GLU A 46 8.00 9.52 17.78
CA GLU A 46 8.00 10.75 17.02
C GLU A 46 6.56 11.07 16.56
N ARG A 47 6.03 12.22 16.96
CA ARG A 47 4.77 12.75 16.42
C ARG A 47 5.11 13.66 15.24
N GLU A 48 5.00 13.12 14.04
CA GLU A 48 5.10 13.91 12.82
C GLU A 48 3.82 14.74 12.66
N ALA A 49 3.96 16.05 12.45
CA ALA A 49 2.82 16.94 12.32
C ALA A 49 2.00 16.58 11.08
N GLY A 50 0.69 16.39 11.25
CA GLY A 50 -0.22 16.13 10.13
C GLY A 50 -0.30 14.66 9.68
N THR A 51 0.29 13.71 10.42
CA THR A 51 0.18 12.28 10.12
C THR A 51 -0.88 11.53 10.94
N ASP A 52 -1.60 12.22 11.83
CA ASP A 52 -2.59 11.60 12.73
C ASP A 52 -3.76 10.98 11.95
N PHE A 53 -4.12 11.55 10.81
CA PHE A 53 -5.20 11.07 9.95
C PHE A 53 -4.85 11.23 8.48
N LEU A 54 -5.42 10.35 7.65
CA LEU A 54 -5.45 10.60 6.21
C LEU A 54 -6.35 11.81 5.92
N PRO A 55 -6.06 12.58 4.86
CA PRO A 55 -6.94 13.66 4.44
C PRO A 55 -8.34 13.12 4.18
N ALA A 56 -9.35 13.92 4.54
CA ALA A 56 -10.73 13.59 4.21
C ALA A 56 -10.89 13.45 2.69
N PRO A 57 -11.81 12.58 2.21
CA PRO A 57 -12.16 12.56 0.80
C PRO A 57 -12.58 13.95 0.32
N PRO A 58 -12.36 14.28 -0.97
CA PRO A 58 -12.82 15.55 -1.51
C PRO A 58 -14.35 15.70 -1.36
N PRO A 59 -14.89 16.93 -1.29
CA PRO A 59 -16.33 17.17 -1.08
C PRO A 59 -17.24 16.45 -2.09
N PHE A 60 -16.73 16.19 -3.30
CA PHE A 60 -17.44 15.52 -4.39
C PHE A 60 -17.20 14.00 -4.44
N ALA A 61 -16.52 13.40 -3.46
CA ALA A 61 -16.20 11.96 -3.49
C ALA A 61 -17.44 11.05 -3.53
N GLY A 62 -18.58 11.54 -3.06
CA GLY A 62 -19.86 10.82 -3.14
C GLY A 62 -20.59 10.97 -4.49
N ASP A 63 -20.12 11.85 -5.37
CA ASP A 63 -20.76 12.06 -6.67
C ASP A 63 -20.47 10.90 -7.63
N THR A 64 -21.46 10.03 -7.79
CA THR A 64 -21.42 8.89 -8.71
C THR A 64 -22.06 9.21 -10.06
N SER A 65 -22.52 10.47 -10.26
CA SER A 65 -23.25 10.91 -11.45
C SER A 65 -22.42 10.89 -12.72
N GLN A 66 -21.11 10.67 -12.68
CA GLN A 66 -20.25 10.47 -13.85
C GLN A 66 -19.34 9.24 -13.72
N CYS A 67 -19.47 8.46 -12.64
CA CYS A 67 -18.59 7.33 -12.41
C CYS A 67 -18.78 6.24 -13.49
N PRO A 68 -17.74 5.88 -14.26
CA PRO A 68 -17.84 4.85 -15.29
C PRO A 68 -18.04 3.44 -14.69
N PHE A 69 -17.70 3.24 -13.42
CA PHE A 69 -17.84 1.95 -12.73
C PHE A 69 -19.19 1.79 -12.02
N CYS A 70 -19.95 2.87 -11.84
CA CYS A 70 -21.30 2.81 -11.27
C CYS A 70 -22.32 2.33 -12.32
N ARG A 71 -23.34 1.60 -11.87
CA ARG A 71 -24.46 1.23 -12.74
C ARG A 71 -25.33 2.46 -13.02
N PRO A 72 -25.90 2.61 -14.24
CA PRO A 72 -25.82 1.67 -15.36
C PRO A 72 -24.57 1.88 -16.27
N ARG A 73 -23.78 2.93 -16.04
CA ARG A 73 -22.66 3.32 -16.92
C ARG A 73 -21.58 2.26 -17.09
N LEU A 74 -21.40 1.39 -16.11
CA LEU A 74 -20.49 0.23 -16.19
C LEU A 74 -20.60 -0.53 -17.53
N GLN A 75 -21.81 -0.71 -18.07
CA GLN A 75 -22.00 -1.50 -19.29
C GLN A 75 -21.56 -0.77 -20.57
N SER A 76 -21.63 0.56 -20.59
CA SER A 76 -21.38 1.39 -21.79
C SER A 76 -20.08 2.18 -21.73
N LYS A 77 -19.49 2.38 -20.54
CA LYS A 77 -18.30 3.20 -20.32
C LYS A 77 -17.03 2.41 -19.98
N THR A 78 -17.11 1.09 -19.86
CA THR A 78 -15.94 0.23 -19.62
C THR A 78 -15.70 -0.76 -20.76
N PRO A 79 -14.43 -1.09 -21.08
CA PRO A 79 -14.10 -2.05 -22.14
C PRO A 79 -14.76 -3.42 -21.93
N ARG A 80 -14.92 -4.19 -23.00
CA ARG A 80 -15.41 -5.58 -22.97
C ARG A 80 -14.29 -6.58 -23.14
N LEU A 81 -14.43 -7.72 -22.47
CA LEU A 81 -13.60 -8.89 -22.76
C LEU A 81 -13.88 -9.36 -24.18
N LEU A 82 -12.87 -9.97 -24.80
CA LEU A 82 -13.06 -10.60 -26.09
C LEU A 82 -14.03 -11.79 -25.96
N PRO A 83 -14.84 -12.09 -27.00
CA PRO A 83 -15.82 -13.16 -26.94
C PRO A 83 -15.24 -14.55 -26.61
N GLU A 84 -13.97 -14.80 -26.92
CA GLU A 84 -13.29 -16.07 -26.63
C GLU A 84 -13.04 -16.27 -25.13
N LEU A 85 -12.96 -15.18 -24.35
CA LEU A 85 -12.80 -15.21 -22.89
C LEU A 85 -14.15 -15.20 -22.17
N ALA A 86 -15.09 -14.40 -22.68
CA ALA A 86 -16.45 -14.31 -22.15
C ALA A 86 -17.40 -13.92 -23.29
N PRO A 87 -18.32 -14.80 -23.71
CA PRO A 87 -19.25 -14.51 -24.80
C PRO A 87 -20.07 -13.22 -24.59
N ASP A 88 -20.48 -12.96 -23.34
CA ASP A 88 -21.23 -11.74 -22.97
C ASP A 88 -20.33 -10.50 -22.76
N GLY A 89 -19.01 -10.63 -22.97
CA GLY A 89 -18.00 -9.58 -22.80
C GLY A 89 -17.73 -9.19 -21.34
N ARG A 90 -18.27 -9.94 -20.38
CA ARG A 90 -18.20 -9.68 -18.93
C ARG A 90 -18.04 -10.99 -18.17
N LEU A 91 -17.17 -11.01 -17.17
CA LEU A 91 -17.19 -12.03 -16.12
C LEU A 91 -17.76 -11.41 -14.85
N VAL A 92 -18.80 -12.03 -14.31
CA VAL A 92 -19.54 -11.51 -13.14
C VAL A 92 -19.50 -12.55 -12.03
N ARG A 93 -19.14 -12.12 -10.81
CA ARG A 93 -19.19 -12.95 -9.60
C ARG A 93 -19.81 -12.16 -8.47
N GLY A 94 -21.06 -12.50 -8.12
CA GLY A 94 -21.84 -11.71 -7.16
C GLY A 94 -21.98 -10.26 -7.61
N GLY A 95 -21.56 -9.32 -6.76
CA GLY A 95 -21.55 -7.88 -7.07
C GLY A 95 -20.36 -7.41 -7.91
N SER A 96 -19.34 -8.26 -8.13
CA SER A 96 -18.10 -7.90 -8.82
C SER A 96 -18.20 -8.16 -10.32
N VAL A 97 -17.65 -7.24 -11.12
CA VAL A 97 -17.61 -7.33 -12.58
C VAL A 97 -16.18 -7.10 -13.04
N LEU A 98 -15.63 -8.04 -13.81
CA LEU A 98 -14.31 -7.90 -14.41
C LEU A 98 -14.42 -7.06 -15.68
N VAL A 99 -13.55 -6.04 -15.76
CA VAL A 99 -13.40 -5.19 -16.95
C VAL A 99 -11.91 -5.06 -17.30
N PRO A 100 -11.54 -5.07 -18.59
CA PRO A 100 -10.19 -4.71 -19.00
C PRO A 100 -9.86 -3.25 -18.62
N ILE A 101 -8.57 -2.98 -18.42
CA ILE A 101 -8.06 -1.61 -18.23
C ILE A 101 -8.17 -0.87 -19.58
N LEU A 102 -8.85 0.28 -19.59
CA LEU A 102 -9.07 1.07 -20.82
C LEU A 102 -7.79 1.74 -21.36
N PHE A 103 -6.85 2.07 -20.47
CA PHE A 103 -5.56 2.70 -20.78
C PHE A 103 -4.43 1.89 -20.12
N PRO A 104 -4.02 0.76 -20.73
CA PRO A 104 -2.99 -0.13 -20.18
C PRO A 104 -1.57 0.43 -20.29
#